data_AF-A0A7W7RQ91-F1
#
_entry.id   AF-A0A7W7RQ91-F1
#
_cell.length_a   1.000
_cell.length_b   1.000
_cell.length_c   1.000
_cell.angle_alpha   90.00
_cell.angle_beta   90.00
_cell.angle_gamma   90.00
#
_symmetry.space_group_name_H-M   'P 1'
#
loop_
_entity.id
_entity.type
_entity.pdbx_description
1 polymer ?
#
loop_
_entity_poly.entity_id
_entity_poly.type
_entity_poly.pdbx_seq_one_letter_code
_entity_poly.pdbx_strand_id
1 'polypeptide(L)' 'MTTPEFRKSSYSNQNQNCVEVADLDTGAAVRDTQNRDRGHLEFPAAEWRAFLTEVRGEQL' A
#
# COMPACT_ATOMS: atom_id res chain seq x y z
N MET A 1 2.03 15.94 -12.70
CA MET A 1 1.81 14.52 -12.40
C MET A 1 2.84 14.15 -11.36
N THR A 2 2.45 14.15 -10.09
CA THR A 2 3.37 13.82 -8.99
C THR A 2 3.62 12.32 -9.02
N THR A 3 4.88 11.90 -9.10
CA THR A 3 5.23 10.49 -9.01
C THR A 3 4.98 10.01 -7.59
N PRO A 4 4.25 8.91 -7.37
CA PRO A 4 4.02 8.38 -6.02
C PRO A 4 5.33 8.03 -5.32
N GLU A 5 5.49 8.54 -4.10
CA GLU A 5 6.63 8.22 -3.24
C GLU A 5 6.35 6.94 -2.44
N PHE A 6 6.84 5.81 -2.96
CA PHE A 6 6.66 4.50 -2.33
C PHE A 6 7.60 4.30 -1.15
N ARG A 7 7.02 3.86 -0.02
CA ARG A 7 7.72 3.41 1.17
C ARG A 7 7.50 1.91 1.39
N LYS A 8 8.59 1.18 1.59
CA LYS A 8 8.57 -0.26 1.89
C LYS A 8 8.03 -0.51 3.29
N SER A 9 7.17 -1.52 3.43
CA SER A 9 6.65 -1.92 4.73
C SER A 9 7.76 -2.45 5.63
N SER A 10 7.74 -2.09 6.92
CA SER A 10 8.64 -2.64 7.93
C SER A 10 8.40 -4.14 8.18
N TYR A 11 7.25 -4.65 7.79
CA TYR A 11 6.92 -6.08 7.87
C TYR A 11 7.50 -6.89 6.70
N SER A 12 8.03 -6.22 5.67
CA SER A 12 8.75 -6.86 4.57
C SER A 12 10.16 -7.24 4.99
N ASN A 13 10.42 -8.54 5.11
CA ASN A 13 11.75 -9.07 5.40
C ASN A 13 12.42 -9.63 4.12
N GLN A 14 13.60 -10.25 4.23
CA GLN A 14 14.38 -10.69 3.07
C GLN A 14 13.61 -11.60 2.11
N ASN A 15 12.67 -12.42 2.60
CA ASN A 15 11.98 -13.43 1.79
C ASN A 15 10.45 -13.41 1.88
N GLN A 16 9.84 -12.48 2.62
CA GLN A 16 8.38 -12.47 2.84
C GLN A 16 7.79 -11.05 2.92
N ASN A 17 6.48 -10.96 2.67
CA ASN A 17 5.63 -9.77 2.85
C ASN A 17 6.06 -8.54 2.03
N CYS A 18 6.61 -8.75 0.82
CA CYS A 18 7.22 -7.73 -0.04
C CYS A 18 6.24 -6.67 -0.56
N VAL A 19 5.86 -5.69 0.27
CA VAL A 19 4.84 -4.67 -0.03
C VAL A 19 5.41 -3.27 0.15
N GLU A 20 5.10 -2.37 -0.79
CA GLU A 20 5.30 -0.93 -0.66
C GLU A 20 3.96 -0.20 -0.77
N VAL A 21 3.85 0.91 -0.07
CA VAL A 21 2.68 1.81 -0.08
C VAL A 21 3.13 3.22 -0.45
N ALA A 22 2.31 3.97 -1.17
CA ALA A 22 2.48 5.42 -1.35
C ALA A 22 1.16 6.12 -1.01
N ASP A 23 1.26 7.25 -0.31
CA ASP A 23 0.14 8.15 -0.09
C ASP A 23 -0.08 9.00 -1.36
N LEU A 24 -1.33 9.12 -1.79
CA LEU A 24 -1.77 9.90 -2.95
C LEU A 24 -2.77 10.96 -2.49
N ASP A 25 -2.89 12.07 -3.24
CA ASP A 25 -3.94 13.07 -3.00
C ASP A 25 -5.36 12.46 -3.07
N THR A 26 -5.52 11.40 -3.87
CA THR A 26 -6.78 10.69 -4.11
C THR A 26 -6.96 9.44 -3.23
N GLY A 27 -5.95 9.04 -2.46
CA GLY A 27 -5.99 7.82 -1.66
C GLY A 27 -4.62 7.18 -1.45
N ALA A 28 -4.46 5.92 -1.83
CA ALA A 28 -3.19 5.20 -1.67
C ALA A 28 -2.89 4.28 -2.86
N ALA A 29 -1.61 4.10 -3.14
CA ALA A 29 -1.11 3.08 -4.05
C ALA A 29 -0.41 1.96 -3.27
N VAL A 30 -0.67 0.71 -3.63
CA VAL A 30 -0.02 -0.48 -3.07
C VAL A 30 0.64 -1.25 -4.20
N ARG A 31 1.88 -1.69 -4.01
CA ARG A 31 2.56 -2.56 -4.98
C ARG A 31 3.43 -3.62 -4.33
N ASP A 32 3.77 -4.60 -5.16
CA ASP A 32 4.75 -5.63 -4.82
C ASP A 32 6.18 -5.07 -4.95
N THR A 33 6.99 -5.26 -3.90
CA THR A 33 8.37 -4.75 -3.85
C THR A 33 9.28 -5.45 -4.87
N GLN A 34 9.03 -6.73 -5.18
CA GLN A 34 9.84 -7.56 -6.07
C GLN A 34 9.44 -7.40 -7.54
N ASN A 35 8.21 -6.95 -7.81
CA ASN A 35 7.62 -6.84 -9.14
C ASN A 35 7.16 -5.39 -9.42
N ARG A 36 8.04 -4.41 -9.18
CA ARG A 36 7.73 -2.96 -9.32
C ARG A 36 7.32 -2.58 -10.75
N ASP A 37 7.83 -3.31 -11.74
CA ASP A 37 7.53 -3.15 -13.16
C ASP A 37 6.11 -3.57 -13.54
N ARG A 38 5.44 -4.37 -12.70
CA ARG A 38 4.04 -4.79 -12.92
C ARG A 38 3.02 -3.71 -12.53
N GLY A 39 3.47 -2.56 -12.05
CA GLY A 39 2.62 -1.44 -11.65
C GLY A 39 2.17 -1.51 -10.20
N HIS A 40 1.06 -0.84 -9.90
CA HIS A 40 0.49 -0.71 -8.56
C HIS A 40 -1.03 -0.69 -8.61
N LEU A 41 -1.66 -1.04 -7.49
CA LEU A 41 -3.10 -0.92 -7.28
C LEU A 41 -3.40 0.39 -6.56
N GLU A 42 -4.38 1.16 -7.06
CA GLU A 42 -4.82 2.40 -6.43
C GLU A 42 -6.15 2.21 -5.72
N PHE A 43 -6.25 2.75 -4.51
CA PHE A 43 -7.44 2.70 -3.68
C PHE A 43 -7.90 4.12 -3.36
N PRO A 44 -9.18 4.45 -3.56
CA PRO A 44 -9.73 5.74 -3.14
C PRO A 44 -9.58 5.96 -1.65
N ALA A 45 -9.44 7.23 -1.24
CA ALA A 45 -9.19 7.59 0.15
C ALA A 45 -10.28 7.11 1.14
N ALA A 46 -11.53 6.94 0.70
CA ALA A 46 -12.60 6.40 1.54
C ALA A 46 -12.38 4.92 1.86
N GLU A 47 -12.16 4.11 0.82
CA GLU A 47 -11.93 2.66 0.94
C GLU A 47 -10.63 2.36 1.70
N TRP A 48 -9.56 3.12 1.43
CA TRP A 48 -8.30 2.95 2.14
C TRP A 48 -8.44 3.20 3.64
N ARG A 49 -9.22 4.21 4.05
CA ARG A 49 -9.51 4.48 5.46
C ARG A 49 -10.38 3.38 6.07
N ALA A 50 -11.41 2.92 5.37
CA ALA A 50 -12.27 1.83 5.85
C ALA A 50 -11.44 0.57 6.09
N PHE A 51 -10.65 0.14 5.11
CA PHE A 51 -9.72 -0.99 5.23
C PHE A 51 -8.81 -0.85 6.45
N LEU A 52 -8.14 0.30 6.60
CA LEU A 52 -7.22 0.54 7.71
C LEU A 52 -7.89 0.57 9.09
N THR A 53 -9.17 0.92 9.18
CA THR A 53 -9.95 0.87 10.42
C THR A 53 -10.24 -0.58 10.79
N GLU A 54 -10.76 -1.37 9.85
CA GLU A 54 -11.14 -2.78 10.09
C GLU A 54 -9.92 -3.62 10.49
N VAL A 55 -8.81 -3.53 9.75
CA VAL A 55 -7.62 -4.34 10.03
C VAL A 55 -6.90 -3.96 11.34
N ARG A 56 -7.07 -2.71 11.81
CA ARG A 56 -6.53 -2.27 13.11
C ARG A 56 -7.42 -2.68 14.28
N GLY A 57 -8.72 -2.83 14.04
CA GLY A 57 -9.68 -3.30 15.04
C GLY A 57 -9.67 -4.81 15.27
N GLU A 58 -8.76 -5.55 14.62
CA GLU A 58 -8.70 -7.03 14.65
C GLU A 58 -10.02 -7.71 14.23
N GLN A 59 -10.83 -7.01 13.44
CA GLN A 59 -12.12 -7.50 12.95
C GLN A 59 -11.91 -8.15 11.58
N LEU A 60 -11.16 -9.26 11.56
CA LEU A 60 -10.93 -10.11 10.38
C LEU A 60 -11.07 -11.59 10.75
#